data_AF-A0AAD6DJQ5-F1
#
_entry.id   AF-A0AAD6DJQ5-F1
#
_cell.length_a   1.000
_cell.length_b   1.000
_cell.length_c   1.000
_cell.angle_alpha   90.00
_cell.angle_beta   90.00
_cell.angle_gamma   90.00
#
_symmetry.space_group_name_H-M   'P 1'
#
loop_
_entity.id
_entity.type
_entity.pdbx_description
1 polymer ?
#
loop_
_entity_poly.entity_id
_entity_poly.type
_entity_poly.pdbx_seq_one_letter_code
_entity_poly.pdbx_strand_id
1 'polypeptide(L)'
;MDQPMTLIDAQVHFLAERLALVHIPLDLYPYFLQSVLRLVFDELSPLEDGNEKEESRQGDDDDADDNDNNDDHSESGYTPSAFLNISITPVEVSVICARRLVDKYFAPLRQQLNELDESLDSQLDFSDNDYIAMQVIGQGLEAGKRVLELTSPLAMAGISIFFISTYFSDYIVFPLHSKSSVVSALESRGFQFQESTAAFINPISPTSPRPDSEKRLSEIIPPGTPPPSTISELQMRTFENLRKRQVTPYVDETLRLVQCAAHHQFEYGSEESSMSILRDALTAVLVVDSPRFLSLTQASLDPAASLLLEKRLLPRFEQPSGLHKHYETGSSLLLGSKEDYLIPIMLDLRDLPLEASGIVCGVAGRLADAPETKSSPKGAEPSIASSNDSSAVGSVPALFNSFGARLNLDGNRSSEKKTSKGTHSLAPTHHLKPDVDPSADMFEISFLSTARAGTIIVGEDELQRAMDALEAEKVQESIILAPEDEE
;
A
#
# COMPACT_ATOMS: atom_id res chain seq x y z
N MET A 1 18.54 23.88 -25.37
CA MET A 1 18.60 22.44 -25.70
C MET A 1 17.47 21.82 -24.93
N ASP A 2 16.42 21.48 -25.67
CA ASP A 2 15.11 21.13 -25.16
C ASP A 2 15.14 19.70 -24.60
N GLN A 3 14.86 19.54 -23.31
CA GLN A 3 14.44 18.25 -22.77
C GLN A 3 13.01 18.01 -23.23
N PRO A 4 12.67 16.85 -23.80
CA PRO A 4 11.29 16.51 -24.04
C PRO A 4 10.61 16.36 -22.68
N MET A 5 9.69 17.28 -22.34
CA MET A 5 8.73 17.07 -21.27
C MET A 5 7.84 15.90 -21.68
N THR A 6 8.20 14.68 -21.26
CA THR A 6 7.20 13.63 -21.09
C THR A 6 6.25 14.14 -20.03
N LEU A 7 5.07 14.58 -20.45
CA LEU A 7 4.02 15.04 -19.54
C LEU A 7 3.64 13.84 -18.68
N ILE A 8 4.15 13.79 -17.45
CA ILE A 8 3.76 12.78 -16.47
C ILE A 8 2.32 13.11 -16.09
N ASP A 9 1.35 12.40 -16.67
CA ASP A 9 -0.06 12.53 -16.30
C ASP A 9 -0.35 11.65 -15.06
N ALA A 10 0.42 11.88 -14.00
CA ALA A 10 0.21 11.24 -12.71
C ALA A 10 -0.52 12.21 -11.78
N GLN A 11 -1.65 11.74 -11.27
CA GLN A 11 -2.50 12.47 -10.34
C GLN A 11 -2.25 11.95 -8.94
N VAL A 12 -2.25 12.87 -7.99
CA VAL A 12 -2.07 12.54 -6.58
C VAL A 12 -3.24 13.08 -5.76
N HIS A 13 -3.69 12.27 -4.81
CA HIS A 13 -4.86 12.54 -3.98
C HIS A 13 -4.49 12.40 -2.51
N PHE A 14 -4.74 13.45 -1.73
CA PHE A 14 -4.52 13.39 -0.28
C PHE A 14 -5.72 12.77 0.43
N LEU A 15 -5.43 11.90 1.38
CA LEU A 15 -6.41 11.36 2.30
C LEU A 15 -6.44 12.27 3.53
N ALA A 16 -7.53 13.00 3.71
CA ALA A 16 -7.66 14.05 4.72
C ALA A 16 -7.90 13.48 6.13
N GLU A 17 -6.93 12.75 6.67
CA GLU A 17 -6.96 12.20 8.03
C GLU A 17 -5.58 12.32 8.70
N ARG A 18 -5.56 12.59 10.01
CA ARG A 18 -4.34 12.57 10.82
C ARG A 18 -4.01 11.14 11.20
N LEU A 19 -2.93 10.63 10.64
CA LEU A 19 -2.47 9.26 10.84
C LEU A 19 -1.38 9.19 11.90
N ALA A 20 -1.35 8.06 12.58
CA ALA A 20 -0.34 7.66 13.54
C ALA A 20 0.33 6.38 13.05
N LEU A 21 1.65 6.33 13.17
CA LEU A 21 2.44 5.12 13.00
C LEU A 21 2.73 4.49 14.38
N VAL A 22 2.57 3.18 14.46
CA VAL A 22 2.81 2.36 15.64
C VAL A 22 3.73 1.20 15.27
N HIS A 23 4.85 1.09 15.96
CA HIS A 23 5.78 -0.03 15.93
C HIS A 23 5.58 -0.92 17.15
N ILE A 24 5.51 -2.24 16.92
CA ILE A 24 5.43 -3.26 17.95
C ILE A 24 6.46 -4.35 17.65
N PRO A 25 7.45 -4.56 18.53
CA PRO A 25 8.36 -5.70 18.45
C PRO A 25 7.61 -7.04 18.45
N LEU A 26 8.13 -8.04 17.74
CA LEU A 26 7.46 -9.34 17.57
C LEU A 26 7.23 -10.11 18.88
N ASP A 27 8.11 -9.95 19.85
CA ASP A 27 8.00 -10.52 21.19
C ASP A 27 6.89 -9.84 22.03
N LEU A 28 6.56 -8.58 21.73
CA LEU A 28 5.48 -7.85 22.37
C LEU A 28 4.13 -7.97 21.65
N TYR A 29 4.14 -8.35 20.37
CA TYR A 29 2.91 -8.49 19.57
C TYR A 29 1.79 -9.32 20.24
N PRO A 30 2.05 -10.45 20.92
CA PRO A 30 1.00 -11.22 21.59
C PRO A 30 0.16 -10.39 22.58
N TYR A 31 0.75 -9.40 23.25
CA TYR A 31 0.02 -8.50 24.16
C TYR A 31 -0.91 -7.54 23.41
N PHE A 32 -0.54 -7.16 22.18
CA PHE A 32 -1.27 -6.22 21.32
C PHE A 32 -2.26 -6.89 20.37
N LEU A 33 -2.36 -8.23 20.35
CA LEU A 33 -3.27 -8.96 19.46
C LEU A 33 -4.73 -8.47 19.61
N GLN A 34 -5.16 -8.19 20.85
CA GLN A 34 -6.49 -7.65 21.09
C GLN A 34 -6.67 -6.24 20.49
N SER A 35 -5.65 -5.38 20.58
CA SER A 35 -5.68 -4.03 19.99
C SER A 35 -5.77 -4.10 18.46
N VAL A 36 -5.02 -5.01 17.83
CA VAL A 36 -5.07 -5.24 16.38
C VAL A 36 -6.42 -5.81 15.94
N LEU A 37 -6.97 -6.79 16.67
CA LEU A 37 -8.31 -7.31 16.38
C LEU A 37 -9.38 -6.22 16.53
N ARG A 38 -9.29 -5.35 17.54
CA ARG A 38 -10.24 -4.24 17.71
C ARG A 38 -10.21 -3.24 16.54
N LEU A 39 -9.07 -3.06 15.85
CA LEU A 39 -9.02 -2.29 14.61
C LEU A 39 -9.81 -2.97 13.48
N VAL A 40 -9.68 -4.29 13.33
CA VAL A 40 -10.43 -5.08 12.33
C VAL A 40 -11.94 -5.04 12.62
N PHE A 41 -12.33 -4.83 13.88
CA PHE A 41 -13.71 -4.79 14.35
C PHE A 41 -14.21 -3.36 14.62
N ASP A 42 -13.49 -2.30 14.23
CA ASP A 42 -13.81 -0.92 14.64
C ASP A 42 -15.21 -0.45 14.20
N GLU A 43 -15.72 -1.01 13.09
CA GLU A 43 -17.06 -0.73 12.57
C GLU A 43 -18.21 -1.32 13.40
N LEU A 44 -17.91 -2.21 14.36
CA LEU A 44 -18.91 -2.81 15.23
C LEU A 44 -19.07 -2.00 16.51
N SER A 45 -20.27 -1.44 16.71
CA SER A 45 -20.63 -0.79 17.96
C SER A 45 -20.69 -1.79 19.12
N PRO A 46 -20.20 -1.41 20.32
CA PRO A 46 -20.45 -2.18 21.53
C PRO A 46 -21.95 -2.37 21.76
N LEU A 47 -22.33 -3.51 22.36
CA LEU A 47 -23.70 -3.70 22.82
C LEU A 47 -23.99 -2.70 23.93
N GLU A 48 -25.12 -1.99 23.83
CA GLU A 48 -25.61 -1.16 24.94
C GLU A 48 -26.06 -2.09 26.07
N ASP A 49 -25.54 -1.87 27.28
CA ASP A 49 -26.09 -2.51 28.47
C ASP A 49 -27.50 -1.96 28.67
N GLY A 50 -28.50 -2.77 28.35
CA GLY A 50 -29.92 -2.48 28.53
C GLY A 50 -30.24 -2.25 30.00
N ASN A 51 -30.00 -1.04 30.49
CA ASN A 51 -30.56 -0.59 31.75
C ASN A 51 -32.00 -0.20 31.46
N GLU A 52 -32.87 -1.20 31.59
CA GLU A 52 -34.31 -1.09 31.67
C GLU A 52 -34.70 0.11 32.54
N LYS A 53 -35.08 1.22 31.90
CA LYS A 53 -36.08 2.13 32.43
C LYS A 53 -37.36 1.99 31.61
N GLU A 54 -37.81 0.75 31.43
CA GLU A 54 -39.25 0.52 31.38
C GLU A 54 -39.75 0.55 32.82
N GLU A 55 -40.42 1.63 33.21
CA GLU A 55 -41.76 1.53 33.80
C GLU A 55 -42.31 2.90 34.24
N SER A 56 -43.55 3.14 33.78
CA SER A 56 -44.59 4.00 34.34
C SER A 56 -44.52 5.51 34.05
N ARG A 57 -45.31 5.93 33.05
CA ARG A 57 -46.59 6.65 33.29
C ARG A 57 -47.38 6.82 31.99
N GLN A 58 -48.34 5.93 31.81
CA GLN A 58 -49.59 6.26 31.13
C GLN A 58 -50.35 7.25 32.03
N GLY A 59 -50.75 8.39 31.49
CA GLY A 59 -51.64 9.35 32.15
C GLY A 59 -51.69 10.67 31.39
N ASP A 60 -52.84 10.92 30.77
CA ASP A 60 -53.22 12.11 30.00
C ASP A 60 -52.81 13.44 30.66
N ASP A 61 -52.39 14.42 29.84
CA ASP A 61 -53.14 15.66 29.64
C ASP A 61 -52.43 16.57 28.61
N ASP A 62 -53.26 17.23 27.81
CA ASP A 62 -52.92 18.29 26.86
C ASP A 62 -52.09 19.41 27.50
N ASP A 63 -51.05 19.90 26.80
CA ASP A 63 -50.90 21.32 26.50
C ASP A 63 -49.67 21.56 25.60
N ALA A 64 -49.91 22.36 24.57
CA ALA A 64 -48.90 22.91 23.69
C ALA A 64 -48.01 23.90 24.44
N ASP A 65 -46.69 23.75 24.33
CA ASP A 65 -45.80 24.90 24.39
C ASP A 65 -44.57 24.68 23.51
N ASP A 66 -44.37 25.63 22.60
CA ASP A 66 -43.20 25.80 21.77
C ASP A 66 -41.96 25.89 22.68
N ASN A 67 -40.98 25.00 22.45
CA ASN A 67 -39.60 25.38 22.69
C ASN A 67 -38.69 24.64 21.71
N ASP A 68 -38.30 25.37 20.68
CA ASP A 68 -37.16 25.11 19.80
C ASP A 68 -35.89 24.94 20.66
N ASN A 69 -35.66 23.72 21.14
CA ASN A 69 -34.32 23.24 21.46
C ASN A 69 -34.01 22.13 20.48
N ASN A 70 -33.41 22.51 19.35
CA ASN A 70 -32.57 21.62 18.55
C ASN A 70 -31.35 21.22 19.40
N ASP A 71 -31.57 20.40 20.43
CA ASP A 71 -30.52 19.70 21.14
C ASP A 71 -30.19 18.45 20.32
N ASP A 72 -29.20 18.64 19.45
CA ASP A 72 -28.17 17.70 19.01
C ASP A 72 -28.42 16.25 19.46
N HIS A 73 -29.21 15.51 18.67
CA HIS A 73 -29.19 14.05 18.72
C HIS A 73 -27.79 13.61 18.26
N SER A 74 -26.91 13.40 19.23
CA SER A 74 -25.62 12.76 19.05
C SER A 74 -25.83 11.32 18.54
N GLU A 75 -25.99 11.16 17.22
CA GLU A 75 -25.66 9.91 16.55
C GLU A 75 -24.20 9.61 16.91
N SER A 76 -23.95 8.57 17.69
CA SER A 76 -22.63 7.97 17.83
C SER A 76 -22.25 7.28 16.50
N GLY A 77 -22.19 8.07 15.43
CA GLY A 77 -21.95 7.62 14.07
C GLY A 77 -20.53 7.08 13.95
N TYR A 78 -20.42 5.81 13.57
CA TYR A 78 -19.15 5.23 13.13
C TYR A 78 -18.52 6.13 12.06
N THR A 79 -17.30 6.60 12.34
CA THR A 79 -16.52 7.36 11.36
C THR A 79 -15.51 6.40 10.74
N PRO A 80 -15.63 6.06 9.45
CA PRO A 80 -14.65 5.22 8.79
C PRO A 80 -13.28 5.92 8.73
N SER A 81 -12.20 5.16 8.86
CA SER A 81 -10.86 5.68 8.63
C SER A 81 -10.62 5.85 7.14
N ALA A 82 -10.00 6.97 6.76
CA ALA A 82 -9.55 7.21 5.40
C ALA A 82 -8.42 6.25 5.02
N PHE A 83 -7.53 5.90 5.95
CA PHE A 83 -6.41 5.01 5.70
C PHE A 83 -6.06 4.15 6.92
N LEU A 84 -5.95 2.84 6.70
CA LEU A 84 -5.50 1.85 7.67
C LEU A 84 -4.54 0.88 6.98
N ASN A 85 -3.33 0.72 7.53
CA ASN A 85 -2.41 -0.35 7.19
C ASN A 85 -2.03 -1.12 8.46
N ILE A 86 -2.15 -2.45 8.41
CA ILE A 86 -1.67 -3.37 9.46
C ILE A 86 -0.70 -4.34 8.79
N SER A 87 0.58 -4.25 9.15
CA SER A 87 1.65 -5.05 8.56
C SER A 87 2.38 -5.86 9.63
N ILE A 88 2.26 -7.18 9.57
CA ILE A 88 3.08 -8.15 10.29
C ILE A 88 4.19 -8.60 9.34
N THR A 89 5.43 -8.46 9.76
CA THR A 89 6.61 -8.84 8.99
C THR A 89 7.55 -9.69 9.85
N PRO A 90 8.59 -10.33 9.27
CA PRO A 90 9.62 -10.99 10.04
C PRO A 90 10.43 -10.09 10.98
N VAL A 91 10.31 -8.76 10.87
CA VAL A 91 11.04 -7.78 11.70
C VAL A 91 10.16 -7.25 12.84
N GLU A 92 8.89 -6.96 12.56
CA GLU A 92 8.00 -6.22 13.45
C GLU A 92 6.52 -6.36 13.06
N VAL A 93 5.65 -5.87 13.94
CA VAL A 93 4.28 -5.45 13.58
C VAL A 93 4.23 -3.92 13.52
N SER A 94 3.74 -3.40 12.40
CA SER A 94 3.58 -1.98 12.13
C SER A 94 2.12 -1.67 11.82
N VAL A 95 1.57 -0.63 12.45
CA VAL A 95 0.21 -0.15 12.20
C VAL A 95 0.24 1.32 11.83
N ILE A 96 -0.40 1.67 10.72
CA ILE A 96 -0.68 3.06 10.34
C ILE A 96 -2.20 3.22 10.34
N CYS A 97 -2.73 4.06 11.22
CA CYS A 97 -4.18 4.30 11.27
C CYS A 97 -4.49 5.70 11.79
N ALA A 98 -5.76 6.08 11.76
CA ALA A 98 -6.21 7.33 12.36
C ALA A 98 -5.72 7.47 13.81
N ARG A 99 -5.18 8.64 14.20
CA ARG A 99 -4.66 8.84 15.56
C ARG A 99 -5.68 8.53 16.65
N ARG A 100 -6.96 8.86 16.42
CA ARG A 100 -8.07 8.50 17.33
C ARG A 100 -8.16 6.99 17.63
N LEU A 101 -7.77 6.12 16.70
CA LEU A 101 -7.81 4.67 16.87
C LEU A 101 -6.61 4.16 17.67
N VAL A 102 -5.45 4.80 17.52
CA VAL A 102 -4.29 4.56 18.40
C VAL A 102 -4.62 4.94 19.84
N ASP A 103 -5.21 6.12 20.04
CA ASP A 103 -5.62 6.59 21.36
C ASP A 103 -6.68 5.67 21.99
N LYS A 104 -7.60 5.14 21.17
CA LYS A 104 -8.68 4.25 21.63
C LYS A 104 -8.20 2.83 21.95
N TYR A 105 -7.33 2.24 21.12
CA TYR A 105 -7.03 0.80 21.18
C TYR A 105 -5.62 0.45 21.64
N PHE A 106 -4.65 1.35 21.49
CA PHE A 106 -3.24 1.06 21.79
C PHE A 106 -2.72 1.83 23.00
N ALA A 107 -3.10 3.11 23.15
CA ALA A 107 -2.64 3.94 24.27
C ALA A 107 -2.97 3.35 25.66
N PRO A 108 -4.17 2.78 25.92
CA PRO A 108 -4.46 2.19 27.22
C PRO A 108 -3.56 1.00 27.55
N LEU A 109 -3.27 0.16 26.56
CA LEU A 109 -2.40 -1.00 26.74
C LEU A 109 -0.94 -0.59 26.92
N ARG A 110 -0.47 0.41 26.16
CA ARG A 110 0.88 0.98 26.33
C ARG A 110 1.05 1.52 27.76
N GLN A 111 0.07 2.27 28.28
CA GLN A 111 0.12 2.78 29.65
C GLN A 111 0.21 1.63 30.66
N GLN A 112 -0.61 0.59 30.51
CA GLN A 112 -0.57 -0.59 31.39
C GLN A 112 0.77 -1.31 31.34
N LEU A 113 1.38 -1.45 30.16
CA LEU A 113 2.70 -2.06 30.01
C LEU A 113 3.79 -1.21 30.66
N ASN A 114 3.75 0.12 30.48
CA ASN A 114 4.70 1.04 31.09
C ASN A 114 4.59 1.04 32.63
N GLU A 115 3.38 0.90 33.19
CA GLU A 115 3.17 0.75 34.63
C GLU A 115 3.76 -0.57 35.19
N LEU A 116 3.86 -1.62 34.36
CA LEU A 116 4.44 -2.91 34.74
C LEU A 116 5.96 -2.93 34.59
N ASP A 117 6.47 -2.40 33.47
CA ASP A 117 7.89 -2.35 33.15
C ASP A 117 8.19 -1.21 32.16
N GLU A 118 8.82 -0.14 32.66
CA GLU A 118 9.21 1.04 31.87
C GLU A 118 10.17 0.70 30.72
N SER A 119 10.93 -0.40 30.81
CA SER A 119 11.86 -0.80 29.75
C SER A 119 11.13 -1.28 28.49
N LEU A 120 9.91 -1.79 28.62
CA LEU A 120 9.09 -2.23 27.49
C LEU A 120 8.57 -1.05 26.67
N ASP A 121 8.30 0.10 27.31
CA ASP A 121 7.86 1.30 26.61
C ASP A 121 8.91 1.81 25.63
N SER A 122 10.20 1.71 26.01
CA SER A 122 11.32 2.14 25.15
C SER A 122 11.49 1.32 23.87
N GLN A 123 10.90 0.12 23.81
CA GLN A 123 10.93 -0.75 22.64
C GLN A 123 9.74 -0.51 21.70
N LEU A 124 8.67 0.10 22.20
CA LEU A 124 7.52 0.52 21.42
C LEU A 124 7.81 1.90 20.81
N ASP A 125 7.43 2.10 19.55
CA ASP A 125 7.52 3.42 18.92
C ASP A 125 6.14 3.82 18.42
N PHE A 126 5.48 4.69 19.19
CA PHE A 126 4.21 5.28 18.80
C PHE A 126 4.53 6.71 18.42
N SER A 127 4.45 7.00 17.12
CA SER A 127 4.86 8.30 16.62
C SER A 127 4.16 9.46 17.33
N ASP A 128 4.94 10.45 17.74
CA ASP A 128 4.42 11.75 18.18
C ASP A 128 3.98 12.60 16.99
N ASN A 129 4.65 12.42 15.86
CA ASN A 129 4.33 13.10 14.61
C ASN A 129 3.00 12.58 14.03
N ASP A 130 2.20 13.52 13.52
CA ASP A 130 1.12 13.17 12.61
C ASP A 130 1.66 12.87 11.23
N TYR A 131 1.07 11.88 10.58
CA TYR A 131 1.30 11.53 9.20
C TYR A 131 0.04 11.79 8.38
N ILE A 132 0.21 11.87 7.07
CA ILE A 132 -0.86 11.91 6.09
C ILE A 132 -0.53 10.96 4.95
N ALA A 133 -1.55 10.31 4.40
CA ALA A 133 -1.42 9.45 3.24
C ALA A 133 -1.77 10.21 1.95
N MET A 134 -1.05 9.88 0.89
CA MET A 134 -1.30 10.36 -0.46
C MET A 134 -1.37 9.15 -1.39
N GLN A 135 -2.51 8.97 -2.06
CA GLN A 135 -2.67 8.00 -3.13
C GLN A 135 -2.00 8.54 -4.39
N VAL A 136 -1.33 7.65 -5.12
CA VAL A 136 -0.74 7.96 -6.41
C VAL A 136 -1.42 7.16 -7.51
N ILE A 137 -2.05 7.89 -8.44
CA ILE A 137 -2.72 7.32 -9.61
C ILE A 137 -1.87 7.65 -10.83
N GLY A 138 -1.22 6.64 -11.40
CA GLY A 138 -0.41 6.79 -12.61
C GLY A 138 -0.81 5.80 -13.69
N GLN A 139 -1.27 6.30 -14.84
CA GLN A 139 -1.39 5.51 -16.06
C GLN A 139 -0.08 5.60 -16.86
N GLY A 140 0.38 4.47 -17.42
CA GLY A 140 1.37 4.48 -18.53
C GLY A 140 2.85 4.55 -18.16
N LEU A 141 3.24 4.33 -16.90
CA LEU A 141 4.65 4.20 -16.48
C LEU A 141 4.89 2.84 -15.82
N GLU A 142 6.04 2.22 -16.13
CA GLU A 142 6.51 1.00 -15.46
C GLU A 142 6.60 1.22 -13.94
N ALA A 143 6.20 0.24 -13.13
CA ALA A 143 6.08 0.37 -11.67
C ALA A 143 7.39 0.89 -11.02
N GLY A 144 8.54 0.32 -11.38
CA GLY A 144 9.85 0.76 -10.86
C GLY A 144 10.24 2.19 -11.26
N LYS A 145 9.94 2.60 -12.50
CA LYS A 145 10.18 3.98 -12.96
C LYS A 145 9.24 4.97 -12.28
N ARG A 146 7.98 4.60 -12.08
CA ARG A 146 7.00 5.40 -11.33
C ARG A 146 7.47 5.67 -9.90
N VAL A 147 7.93 4.62 -9.19
CA VAL A 147 8.49 4.76 -7.84
C VAL A 147 9.65 5.76 -7.85
N LEU A 148 10.58 5.67 -8.80
CA LEU A 148 11.72 6.59 -8.88
C LEU A 148 11.32 8.03 -9.14
N GLU A 149 10.43 8.26 -10.09
CA GLU A 149 9.97 9.61 -10.45
C GLU A 149 9.23 10.31 -9.30
N LEU A 150 8.46 9.54 -8.52
CA LEU A 150 7.74 10.04 -7.34
C LEU A 150 8.66 10.27 -6.15
N THR A 151 9.53 9.30 -5.85
CA THR A 151 10.32 9.31 -4.61
C THR A 151 11.58 10.16 -4.72
N SER A 152 12.12 10.38 -5.93
CA SER A 152 13.29 11.23 -6.16
C SER A 152 13.10 12.67 -5.67
N PRO A 153 12.09 13.44 -6.09
CA PRO A 153 11.92 14.82 -5.62
C PRO A 153 11.73 14.91 -4.10
N LEU A 154 11.04 13.93 -3.48
CA LEU A 154 10.82 13.88 -2.03
C LEU A 154 12.12 13.60 -1.27
N ALA A 155 12.90 12.63 -1.76
CA ALA A 155 14.19 12.26 -1.17
C ALA A 155 15.22 13.40 -1.29
N MET A 156 15.22 14.11 -2.42
CA MET A 156 16.06 15.29 -2.65
C MET A 156 15.69 16.46 -1.74
N ALA A 157 14.40 16.59 -1.39
CA ALA A 157 13.91 17.54 -0.39
C ALA A 157 14.16 17.08 1.06
N GLY A 158 14.76 15.89 1.28
CA GLY A 158 15.02 15.33 2.60
C GLY A 158 13.75 14.89 3.35
N ILE A 159 12.68 14.58 2.62
CA ILE A 159 11.39 14.18 3.21
C ILE A 159 11.41 12.66 3.45
N SER A 160 11.20 12.25 4.70
CA SER A 160 10.99 10.83 5.03
C SER A 160 9.62 10.37 4.54
N ILE A 161 9.56 9.19 3.95
CA ILE A 161 8.35 8.61 3.37
C ILE A 161 8.26 7.12 3.69
N PHE A 162 7.04 6.63 3.84
CA PHE A 162 6.71 5.21 3.73
C PHE A 162 5.99 5.00 2.41
N PHE A 163 6.51 4.11 1.57
CA PHE A 163 5.90 3.73 0.30
C PHE A 163 5.22 2.38 0.46
N ILE A 164 3.92 2.31 0.14
CA ILE A 164 3.08 1.12 0.30
C ILE A 164 2.36 0.86 -1.03
N SER A 165 2.81 -0.15 -1.75
CA SER A 165 2.12 -0.67 -2.92
C SER A 165 0.96 -1.58 -2.50
N THR A 166 -0.25 -1.29 -2.98
CA THR A 166 -1.45 -2.11 -2.75
C THR A 166 -1.92 -2.74 -4.06
N TYR A 167 -2.98 -3.55 -3.98
CA TYR A 167 -3.61 -4.17 -5.15
C TYR A 167 -4.14 -3.14 -6.15
N PHE A 168 -4.58 -1.97 -5.68
CA PHE A 168 -5.23 -0.96 -6.52
C PHE A 168 -4.31 0.23 -6.81
N SER A 169 -3.53 0.66 -5.82
CA SER A 169 -2.85 1.95 -5.86
C SER A 169 -1.55 1.92 -5.07
N ASP A 170 -0.64 2.84 -5.38
CA ASP A 170 0.50 3.12 -4.50
C ASP A 170 0.14 4.25 -3.52
N TYR A 171 0.56 4.10 -2.27
CA TYR A 171 0.39 5.10 -1.22
C TYR A 171 1.74 5.57 -0.70
N ILE A 172 1.86 6.89 -0.53
CA ILE A 172 2.97 7.53 0.15
C ILE A 172 2.46 8.13 1.45
N VAL A 173 2.99 7.66 2.57
CA VAL A 173 2.72 8.21 3.90
C VAL A 173 3.92 9.02 4.35
N PHE A 174 3.70 10.26 4.79
CA PHE A 174 4.77 11.17 5.18
C PHE A 174 4.33 12.09 6.33
N PRO A 175 5.27 12.73 7.06
CA PRO A 175 4.91 13.60 8.17
C PRO A 175 4.04 14.78 7.72
N LEU A 176 2.91 15.01 8.39
CA LEU A 176 1.91 16.01 8.03
C LEU A 176 2.50 17.43 7.93
N HIS A 177 3.45 17.77 8.80
CA HIS A 177 4.12 19.07 8.77
C HIS A 177 4.95 19.31 7.49
N SER A 178 5.32 18.25 6.77
CA SER A 178 6.05 18.30 5.51
C SER A 178 5.14 18.43 4.28
N LYS A 179 3.80 18.50 4.44
CA LYS A 179 2.83 18.56 3.34
C LYS A 179 3.11 19.67 2.32
N SER A 180 3.44 20.88 2.77
CA SER A 180 3.76 21.99 1.86
C SER A 180 5.03 21.73 1.05
N SER A 181 6.06 21.14 1.67
CA SER A 181 7.30 20.73 1.01
C SER A 181 7.05 19.63 -0.02
N VAL A 182 6.19 18.65 0.29
CA VAL A 182 5.78 17.59 -0.65
C VAL A 182 5.09 18.18 -1.86
N VAL A 183 4.11 19.07 -1.66
CA VAL A 183 3.39 19.73 -2.76
C VAL A 183 4.38 20.49 -3.65
N SER A 184 5.25 21.32 -3.05
CA SER A 184 6.24 22.08 -3.81
C SER A 184 7.23 21.19 -4.57
N ALA A 185 7.69 20.09 -3.96
CA ALA A 185 8.63 19.17 -4.57
C ALA A 185 8.03 18.44 -5.77
N LEU A 186 6.77 18.01 -5.68
CA LEU A 186 6.08 17.30 -6.75
C LEU A 186 5.57 18.24 -7.86
N GLU A 187 5.04 19.42 -7.54
CA GLU A 187 4.64 20.42 -8.54
C GLU A 187 5.84 20.85 -9.40
N SER A 188 7.03 20.96 -8.81
CA SER A 188 8.26 21.28 -9.55
C SER A 188 8.62 20.25 -10.62
N ARG A 189 8.06 19.04 -10.53
CA ARG A 189 8.22 17.93 -11.46
C ARG A 189 6.99 17.68 -12.34
N GLY A 190 5.98 18.55 -12.26
CA GLY A 190 4.80 18.51 -13.12
C GLY A 190 3.63 17.65 -12.63
N PHE A 191 3.69 17.13 -11.40
CA PHE A 191 2.57 16.40 -10.80
C PHE A 191 1.40 17.35 -10.48
N GLN A 192 0.17 16.86 -10.64
CA GLN A 192 -1.05 17.61 -10.36
C GLN A 192 -1.77 17.04 -9.14
N PHE A 193 -2.20 17.93 -8.25
CA PHE A 193 -2.98 17.60 -7.07
C PHE A 193 -4.46 17.76 -7.35
N GLN A 194 -5.25 16.72 -7.10
CA GLN A 194 -6.70 16.86 -7.06
C GLN A 194 -7.15 17.08 -5.62
N GLU A 195 -7.86 18.18 -5.39
CA GLU A 195 -8.46 18.47 -4.09
C GLU A 195 -9.77 17.67 -3.98
N SER A 196 -9.76 16.64 -3.13
CA SER A 196 -10.95 15.86 -2.81
C SER A 196 -12.01 16.79 -2.22
N THR A 197 -13.12 16.94 -2.93
CA THR A 197 -14.23 17.81 -2.51
C THR A 197 -14.99 17.14 -1.36
N ALA A 198 -14.49 17.28 -0.14
CA ALA A 198 -15.21 16.94 1.09
C ALA A 198 -15.23 18.18 2.00
N ALA A 199 -16.29 18.97 1.83
CA ALA A 199 -16.84 19.96 2.76
C ALA A 199 -15.87 20.67 3.73
N PHE A 200 -15.10 21.65 3.24
CA PHE A 200 -14.67 22.76 4.09
C PHE A 200 -15.74 23.86 4.05
N ILE A 201 -16.63 23.89 5.05
CA ILE A 201 -17.25 25.16 5.46
C ILE A 201 -16.13 25.95 6.13
N ASN A 202 -15.64 26.96 5.44
CA ASN A 202 -14.66 27.90 5.96
C ASN A 202 -15.42 29.17 6.40
N PRO A 203 -15.72 29.40 7.70
CA PRO A 203 -16.26 30.67 8.10
C PRO A 203 -15.11 31.65 8.38
N ILE A 204 -14.95 32.57 7.41
CA ILE A 204 -14.62 33.97 7.63
C ILE A 204 -13.13 34.30 7.90
N SER A 205 -12.48 34.87 6.87
CA SER A 205 -11.53 35.97 7.07
C SER A 205 -12.30 37.31 7.04
N PRO A 206 -11.93 38.28 7.89
CA PRO A 206 -11.30 39.47 7.31
C PRO A 206 -10.14 40.05 8.15
N THR A 207 -9.09 40.45 7.44
CA THR A 207 -8.19 41.60 7.67
C THR A 207 -8.05 42.18 9.08
N SER A 208 -6.82 42.19 9.65
CA SER A 208 -6.05 43.37 10.09
C SER A 208 -4.77 42.93 10.88
N PRO A 209 -3.86 43.82 11.35
CA PRO A 209 -2.42 43.73 11.07
C PRO A 209 -1.59 43.21 12.25
N ARG A 210 -0.33 42.83 11.96
CA ARG A 210 0.72 42.46 12.94
C ARG A 210 0.77 43.39 14.16
N PRO A 211 1.13 42.81 15.32
CA PRO A 211 2.33 43.29 15.99
C PRO A 211 3.32 42.16 16.30
N ASP A 212 4.57 42.57 16.37
CA ASP A 212 5.77 41.80 16.61
C ASP A 212 5.78 41.06 17.97
N SER A 213 6.65 40.04 18.00
CA SER A 213 7.35 39.49 19.17
C SER A 213 6.62 38.50 20.07
N GLU A 214 6.61 37.23 19.67
CA GLU A 214 7.02 36.15 20.58
C GLU A 214 7.97 35.18 19.87
N LYS A 215 8.96 34.75 20.62
CA LYS A 215 10.25 34.25 20.16
C LYS A 215 10.17 32.78 19.71
N ARG A 216 10.75 32.54 18.53
CA ARG A 216 11.45 31.33 18.08
C ARG A 216 11.86 30.39 19.23
N LEU A 217 11.22 29.23 19.31
CA LEU A 217 11.69 28.03 20.01
C LEU A 217 11.22 26.77 19.25
N SER A 218 11.56 26.66 17.98
CA SER A 218 11.48 25.39 17.21
C SER A 218 12.23 25.48 15.87
N GLU A 219 13.36 26.20 15.87
CA GLU A 219 14.30 26.17 14.74
C GLU A 219 15.39 25.11 15.03
N ILE A 220 15.45 24.12 14.15
CA ILE A 220 16.68 23.51 13.61
C ILE A 220 17.31 22.39 14.46
N ILE A 221 16.81 21.16 14.28
CA ILE A 221 17.74 20.08 13.95
C ILE A 221 17.87 20.12 12.44
N PRO A 222 19.00 20.58 11.88
CA PRO A 222 19.20 20.51 10.45
C PRO A 222 19.35 19.03 10.06
N PRO A 223 18.87 18.59 8.89
CA PRO A 223 19.28 17.29 8.37
C PRO A 223 20.82 17.23 8.41
N GLY A 224 21.36 16.15 8.99
CA GLY A 224 22.80 16.05 9.33
C GLY A 224 23.75 16.11 8.13
N THR A 225 23.24 16.16 6.91
CA THR A 225 23.99 16.31 5.66
C THR A 225 23.24 17.24 4.70
N PRO A 226 23.94 18.02 3.86
CA PRO A 226 23.28 18.85 2.84
C PRO A 226 22.46 17.95 1.89
N PRO A 227 21.33 18.42 1.33
CA PRO A 227 20.52 17.62 0.41
C PRO A 227 21.38 17.14 -0.78
N PRO A 228 21.19 15.90 -1.27
CA PRO A 228 21.90 15.40 -2.42
C PRO A 228 21.61 16.25 -3.66
N SER A 229 22.57 16.34 -4.58
CA SER A 229 22.48 17.14 -5.81
C SER A 229 22.10 16.31 -7.04
N THR A 230 22.27 14.98 -6.98
CA THR A 230 21.94 14.03 -8.06
C THR A 230 21.35 12.72 -7.51
N ILE A 231 20.64 11.97 -8.35
CA ILE A 231 20.11 10.64 -7.99
C ILE A 231 21.25 9.66 -7.68
N SER A 232 22.35 9.67 -8.44
CA SER A 232 23.50 8.79 -8.21
C SER A 232 24.19 9.10 -6.88
N GLU A 233 24.32 10.38 -6.52
CA GLU A 233 24.82 10.77 -5.19
C GLU A 233 23.87 10.30 -4.08
N LEU A 234 22.56 10.41 -4.29
CA LEU A 234 21.55 9.95 -3.35
C LEU A 234 21.63 8.43 -3.14
N GLN A 235 21.70 7.65 -4.22
CA GLN A 235 21.89 6.20 -4.16
C GLN A 235 23.15 5.85 -3.36
N MET A 236 24.29 6.44 -3.69
CA MET A 236 25.55 6.19 -2.99
C MET A 236 25.45 6.48 -1.48
N ARG A 237 24.87 7.64 -1.11
CA ARG A 237 24.65 7.98 0.30
C ARG A 237 23.69 7.02 1.02
N THR A 238 22.64 6.58 0.33
CA THR A 238 21.67 5.61 0.87
C THR A 238 22.37 4.30 1.20
N PHE A 239 23.09 3.70 0.26
CA PHE A 239 23.75 2.43 0.51
C PHE A 239 24.94 2.54 1.47
N GLU A 240 25.67 3.66 1.47
CA GLU A 240 26.65 3.94 2.52
C GLU A 240 26.01 3.94 3.92
N ASN A 241 24.83 4.53 4.07
CA ASN A 241 24.11 4.57 5.35
C ASN A 241 23.66 3.16 5.77
N LEU A 242 23.05 2.41 4.85
CA LEU A 242 22.62 1.04 5.07
C LEU A 242 23.79 0.17 5.52
N ARG A 243 24.94 0.25 4.84
CA ARG A 243 26.15 -0.51 5.19
C ARG A 243 26.76 -0.07 6.52
N LYS A 244 26.84 1.24 6.81
CA LYS A 244 27.32 1.75 8.11
C LYS A 244 26.51 1.18 9.28
N ARG A 245 25.24 0.84 9.04
CA ARG A 245 24.32 0.22 10.00
C ARG A 245 24.11 -1.27 9.78
N GLN A 246 24.95 -1.91 8.97
CA GLN A 246 24.93 -3.35 8.70
C GLN A 246 23.59 -3.87 8.16
N VAL A 247 22.81 -3.02 7.49
CA VAL A 247 21.58 -3.43 6.81
C VAL A 247 21.96 -4.17 5.53
N THR A 248 21.69 -5.47 5.50
CA THR A 248 21.86 -6.30 4.32
C THR A 248 20.52 -6.84 3.84
N PRO A 249 20.22 -6.76 2.52
CA PRO A 249 19.04 -7.44 1.99
C PRO A 249 19.15 -8.93 2.23
N TYR A 250 18.05 -9.53 2.66
CA TYR A 250 17.95 -10.98 2.82
C TYR A 250 16.60 -11.50 2.31
N VAL A 251 16.59 -12.76 1.94
CA VAL A 251 15.41 -13.45 1.41
C VAL A 251 15.17 -14.70 2.23
N ASP A 252 13.92 -14.94 2.59
CA ASP A 252 13.49 -16.24 3.07
C ASP A 252 12.77 -16.99 1.96
N GLU A 253 13.44 -17.98 1.38
CA GLU A 253 12.93 -18.79 0.27
C GLU A 253 11.65 -19.59 0.63
N THR A 254 11.36 -19.77 1.92
CA THR A 254 10.14 -20.42 2.38
C THR A 254 8.93 -19.49 2.40
N LEU A 255 9.16 -18.17 2.33
CA LEU A 255 8.12 -17.16 2.43
C LEU A 255 7.65 -16.77 1.02
N ARG A 256 6.50 -17.32 0.64
CA ARG A 256 5.83 -17.02 -0.63
C ARG A 256 4.59 -16.20 -0.38
N LEU A 257 4.51 -15.04 -1.00
CA LEU A 257 3.41 -14.09 -0.83
C LEU A 257 2.46 -14.12 -2.02
N VAL A 258 1.22 -13.72 -1.77
CA VAL A 258 0.20 -13.47 -2.78
C VAL A 258 -0.44 -12.12 -2.51
N GLN A 259 -0.69 -11.36 -3.57
CA GLN A 259 -1.36 -10.07 -3.49
C GLN A 259 -2.80 -10.21 -3.93
N CYS A 260 -3.72 -9.81 -3.06
CA CYS A 260 -5.15 -9.97 -3.25
C CYS A 260 -5.91 -8.71 -2.85
N ALA A 261 -7.19 -8.67 -3.21
CA ALA A 261 -8.15 -7.70 -2.71
C ALA A 261 -9.40 -8.41 -2.18
N ALA A 262 -10.15 -7.78 -1.28
CA ALA A 262 -11.44 -8.30 -0.83
C ALA A 262 -12.40 -8.42 -2.03
N HIS A 263 -13.08 -9.55 -2.13
CA HIS A 263 -14.09 -9.77 -3.15
C HIS A 263 -15.47 -9.37 -2.63
N HIS A 264 -15.95 -8.22 -3.09
CA HIS A 264 -17.35 -7.83 -2.92
C HIS A 264 -18.23 -8.66 -3.85
N GLN A 265 -18.86 -9.70 -3.32
CA GLN A 265 -19.86 -10.48 -4.06
C GLN A 265 -21.13 -9.62 -4.14
N PHE A 266 -21.58 -9.31 -5.35
CA PHE A 266 -22.81 -8.55 -5.60
C PHE A 266 -24.04 -9.39 -5.20
N GLU A 267 -24.33 -9.52 -3.91
CA GLU A 267 -25.68 -9.87 -3.46
C GLU A 267 -26.52 -8.59 -3.46
N TYR A 268 -27.68 -8.66 -4.14
CA TYR A 268 -28.58 -7.53 -4.34
C TYR A 268 -28.92 -6.83 -3.01
N GLY A 269 -28.29 -5.68 -2.76
CA GLY A 269 -28.65 -4.77 -1.68
C GLY A 269 -27.81 -4.84 -0.39
N SER A 270 -26.74 -5.63 -0.32
CA SER A 270 -25.80 -5.61 0.81
C SER A 270 -24.60 -4.69 0.49
N GLU A 271 -24.48 -3.55 1.18
CA GLU A 271 -23.26 -2.70 1.18
C GLU A 271 -22.30 -3.19 2.27
N GLU A 272 -21.88 -4.46 2.19
CA GLU A 272 -20.90 -5.01 3.13
C GLU A 272 -19.53 -4.35 2.94
N SER A 273 -18.91 -3.95 4.06
CA SER A 273 -17.55 -3.43 4.03
C SER A 273 -16.55 -4.55 3.77
N SER A 274 -15.38 -4.22 3.20
CA SER A 274 -14.30 -5.19 3.05
C SER A 274 -13.86 -5.79 4.39
N MET A 275 -13.90 -5.01 5.47
CA MET A 275 -13.57 -5.51 6.81
C MET A 275 -14.57 -6.57 7.26
N SER A 276 -15.87 -6.36 7.01
CA SER A 276 -16.90 -7.33 7.35
C SER A 276 -16.71 -8.65 6.62
N ILE A 277 -16.42 -8.61 5.32
CA ILE A 277 -16.17 -9.79 4.48
C ILE A 277 -14.95 -10.58 5.00
N LEU A 278 -13.89 -9.89 5.38
CA LEU A 278 -12.61 -10.50 5.74
C LEU A 278 -12.52 -10.89 7.23
N ARG A 279 -13.43 -10.41 8.08
CA ARG A 279 -13.30 -10.44 9.55
C ARG A 279 -13.03 -11.82 10.11
N ASP A 280 -13.82 -12.81 9.72
CA ASP A 280 -13.71 -14.18 10.23
C ASP A 280 -12.39 -14.83 9.81
N ALA A 281 -12.02 -14.66 8.53
CA ALA A 281 -10.77 -15.18 7.98
C ALA A 281 -9.55 -14.51 8.63
N LEU A 282 -9.56 -13.18 8.77
CA LEU A 282 -8.51 -12.43 9.45
C LEU A 282 -8.38 -12.82 10.92
N THR A 283 -9.50 -13.02 11.62
CA THR A 283 -9.48 -13.47 13.02
C THR A 283 -8.83 -14.85 13.14
N ALA A 284 -9.19 -15.80 12.27
CA ALA A 284 -8.57 -17.12 12.24
C ALA A 284 -7.06 -17.03 11.93
N VAL A 285 -6.67 -16.22 10.94
CA VAL A 285 -5.27 -16.01 10.57
C VAL A 285 -4.48 -15.45 11.75
N LEU A 286 -4.96 -14.37 12.38
CA LEU A 286 -4.25 -13.66 13.45
C LEU A 286 -4.16 -14.48 14.74
N VAL A 287 -5.20 -15.24 15.10
CA VAL A 287 -5.28 -15.97 16.37
C VAL A 287 -4.71 -17.39 16.25
N VAL A 288 -4.97 -18.09 15.15
CA VAL A 288 -4.66 -19.51 14.99
C VAL A 288 -3.39 -19.73 14.17
N ASP A 289 -3.27 -19.06 13.03
CA ASP A 289 -2.23 -19.40 12.04
C ASP A 289 -0.92 -18.63 12.24
N SER A 290 -0.92 -17.58 13.08
CA SER A 290 0.25 -16.76 13.45
C SER A 290 1.11 -16.40 12.23
N PRO A 291 0.67 -15.45 11.38
CA PRO A 291 1.38 -15.10 10.16
C PRO A 291 2.78 -14.55 10.47
N ARG A 292 3.76 -15.00 9.70
CA ARG A 292 5.10 -14.41 9.59
C ARG A 292 5.08 -13.19 8.67
N PHE A 293 4.15 -13.17 7.72
CA PHE A 293 3.94 -12.03 6.83
C PHE A 293 2.45 -11.83 6.52
N LEU A 294 1.95 -10.63 6.79
CA LEU A 294 0.60 -10.19 6.44
C LEU A 294 0.60 -8.66 6.38
N SER A 295 0.21 -8.07 5.27
CA SER A 295 -0.09 -6.65 5.16
C SER A 295 -1.52 -6.47 4.69
N LEU A 296 -2.34 -5.81 5.50
CA LEU A 296 -3.72 -5.44 5.20
C LEU A 296 -3.78 -3.92 5.04
N THR A 297 -4.24 -3.44 3.89
CA THR A 297 -4.45 -2.01 3.64
C THR A 297 -5.90 -1.75 3.28
N GLN A 298 -6.57 -0.88 4.03
CA GLN A 298 -7.89 -0.34 3.72
C GLN A 298 -7.76 1.16 3.51
N ALA A 299 -8.18 1.65 2.35
CA ALA A 299 -8.12 3.07 2.01
C ALA A 299 -9.44 3.52 1.39
N SER A 300 -9.92 4.71 1.75
CA SER A 300 -11.24 5.21 1.33
C SER A 300 -11.35 5.50 -0.18
N LEU A 301 -10.22 5.63 -0.87
CA LEU A 301 -10.16 5.85 -2.31
C LEU A 301 -10.04 4.55 -3.11
N ASP A 302 -9.77 3.42 -2.45
CA ASP A 302 -9.73 2.11 -3.08
C ASP A 302 -11.11 1.43 -2.99
N PRO A 303 -11.50 0.61 -3.99
CA PRO A 303 -12.81 -0.05 -4.00
C PRO A 303 -12.92 -1.19 -2.97
N ALA A 304 -11.80 -1.73 -2.50
CA ALA A 304 -11.76 -2.83 -1.54
C ALA A 304 -10.45 -2.83 -0.74
N ALA A 305 -10.44 -3.54 0.39
CA ALA A 305 -9.22 -3.79 1.15
C ALA A 305 -8.23 -4.61 0.31
N SER A 306 -6.96 -4.24 0.34
CA SER A 306 -5.86 -4.99 -0.25
C SER A 306 -5.15 -5.83 0.81
N LEU A 307 -4.77 -7.05 0.45
CA LEU A 307 -3.96 -7.93 1.28
C LEU A 307 -2.70 -8.36 0.52
N LEU A 308 -1.58 -8.38 1.22
CA LEU A 308 -0.37 -9.10 0.82
C LEU A 308 -0.07 -10.11 1.94
N LEU A 309 -0.27 -11.39 1.66
CA LEU A 309 -0.25 -12.43 2.70
C LEU A 309 0.50 -13.66 2.25
N GLU A 310 0.92 -14.49 3.20
CA GLU A 310 1.50 -15.79 2.89
C GLU A 310 0.52 -16.69 2.13
N LYS A 311 1.00 -17.35 1.06
CA LYS A 311 0.21 -18.28 0.26
C LYS A 311 -0.49 -19.35 1.10
N ARG A 312 0.16 -19.85 2.16
CA ARG A 312 -0.39 -20.91 3.03
C ARG A 312 -1.69 -20.51 3.73
N LEU A 313 -1.98 -19.20 3.82
CA LEU A 313 -3.15 -18.65 4.50
C LEU A 313 -4.37 -18.56 3.59
N LEU A 314 -4.20 -18.68 2.26
CA LEU A 314 -5.29 -18.62 1.28
C LEU A 314 -6.51 -19.51 1.61
N PRO A 315 -6.35 -20.75 2.12
CA PRO A 315 -7.51 -21.58 2.46
C PRO A 315 -8.43 -20.99 3.54
N ARG A 316 -7.97 -20.03 4.36
CA ARG A 316 -8.83 -19.31 5.32
C ARG A 316 -9.83 -18.37 4.64
N PHE A 317 -9.57 -18.00 3.40
CA PHE A 317 -10.37 -17.05 2.61
C PHE A 317 -11.20 -17.73 1.52
N GLU A 318 -11.36 -19.05 1.61
CA GLU A 318 -12.27 -19.83 0.79
C GLU A 318 -13.58 -20.03 1.55
N GLN A 319 -14.72 -19.67 0.94
CA GLN A 319 -16.02 -19.92 1.55
C GLN A 319 -16.28 -21.44 1.56
N PRO A 320 -16.84 -22.00 2.65
CA PRO A 320 -17.23 -23.41 2.68
C PRO A 320 -18.27 -23.67 1.59
N SER A 321 -17.97 -24.58 0.65
CA SER A 321 -18.87 -24.96 -0.44
C SER A 321 -20.07 -25.75 0.10
N GLY A 322 -21.03 -25.05 0.72
CA GLY A 322 -22.05 -25.68 1.59
C GLY A 322 -23.50 -25.52 1.18
N LEU A 323 -23.91 -24.53 0.36
CA LEU A 323 -25.36 -24.28 0.18
C LEU A 323 -25.88 -24.07 -1.24
N HIS A 324 -25.06 -23.74 -2.25
CA HIS A 324 -25.54 -23.62 -3.63
C HIS A 324 -24.59 -24.24 -4.65
N LYS A 325 -24.95 -25.44 -5.12
CA LYS A 325 -24.24 -26.22 -6.17
C LYS A 325 -24.54 -25.77 -7.60
N HIS A 326 -25.09 -24.58 -7.81
CA HIS A 326 -25.39 -24.07 -9.13
C HIS A 326 -24.75 -22.69 -9.28
N TYR A 327 -23.98 -22.53 -10.36
CA TYR A 327 -23.15 -21.39 -10.80
C TYR A 327 -21.65 -21.48 -10.40
N GLU A 328 -20.82 -21.66 -11.43
CA GLU A 328 -19.34 -21.71 -11.41
C GLU A 328 -18.68 -20.34 -11.08
N THR A 329 -19.31 -19.51 -10.25
CA THR A 329 -18.81 -18.17 -9.94
C THR A 329 -18.19 -18.16 -8.54
N GLY A 330 -16.86 -18.33 -8.50
CA GLY A 330 -15.91 -17.97 -7.44
C GLY A 330 -16.39 -17.95 -5.99
N SER A 331 -16.21 -19.05 -5.27
CA SER A 331 -16.46 -19.21 -3.82
C SER A 331 -15.36 -18.60 -2.92
N SER A 332 -14.71 -17.51 -3.34
CA SER A 332 -13.58 -16.93 -2.57
C SER A 332 -13.85 -15.51 -2.11
N LEU A 333 -13.44 -15.22 -0.88
CA LEU A 333 -13.45 -13.87 -0.29
C LEU A 333 -12.39 -12.95 -0.89
N LEU A 334 -11.49 -13.47 -1.74
CA LEU A 334 -10.36 -12.74 -2.31
C LEU A 334 -10.40 -12.75 -3.84
N LEU A 335 -10.09 -11.59 -4.42
CA LEU A 335 -9.75 -11.35 -5.83
C LEU A 335 -8.22 -11.31 -6.00
N GLY A 336 -7.74 -11.72 -7.16
CA GLY A 336 -6.32 -11.70 -7.54
C GLY A 336 -5.83 -13.05 -8.03
N SER A 337 -4.64 -13.05 -8.64
CA SER A 337 -3.94 -14.30 -8.98
C SER A 337 -3.47 -14.97 -7.68
N LYS A 338 -3.85 -16.23 -7.49
CA LYS A 338 -3.45 -17.05 -6.34
C LYS A 338 -2.28 -17.97 -6.67
N GLU A 339 -1.92 -18.00 -7.95
CA GLU A 339 -0.98 -18.91 -8.57
C GLU A 339 0.38 -18.26 -8.80
N ASP A 340 0.40 -16.92 -8.92
CA ASP A 340 1.62 -16.12 -9.04
C ASP A 340 2.12 -15.77 -7.64
N TYR A 341 3.32 -16.24 -7.28
CA TYR A 341 3.91 -15.98 -5.98
C TYR A 341 4.96 -14.88 -6.07
N LEU A 342 4.92 -14.02 -5.07
CA LEU A 342 5.85 -12.93 -4.88
C LEU A 342 6.86 -13.31 -3.79
N ILE A 343 8.11 -12.89 -3.98
CA ILE A 343 9.20 -13.13 -3.04
C ILE A 343 9.57 -11.80 -2.36
N PRO A 344 9.50 -11.72 -1.02
CA PRO A 344 9.93 -10.53 -0.29
C PRO A 344 11.45 -10.53 -0.05
N ILE A 345 12.12 -9.50 -0.53
CA ILE A 345 13.49 -9.14 -0.14
C ILE A 345 13.38 -8.13 1.01
N MET A 346 13.85 -8.53 2.18
CA MET A 346 13.70 -7.80 3.42
C MET A 346 14.92 -6.94 3.73
N LEU A 347 14.69 -5.72 4.18
CA LEU A 347 15.67 -4.81 4.76
C LEU A 347 15.27 -4.56 6.22
N ASP A 348 16.13 -4.97 7.15
CA ASP A 348 15.98 -4.66 8.58
C ASP A 348 16.46 -3.24 8.86
N LEU A 349 15.53 -2.35 9.22
CA LEU A 349 15.80 -0.93 9.45
C LEU A 349 15.70 -0.54 10.93
N ARG A 350 15.73 -1.51 11.86
CA ARG A 350 15.60 -1.22 13.31
C ARG A 350 16.67 -0.27 13.83
N ASP A 351 17.88 -0.35 13.28
CA ASP A 351 19.00 0.51 13.65
C ASP A 351 18.98 1.87 12.94
N LEU A 352 17.98 2.17 12.11
CA LEU A 352 17.79 3.45 11.45
C LEU A 352 16.76 4.32 12.18
N PRO A 353 16.94 5.65 12.18
CA PRO A 353 15.90 6.55 12.63
C PRO A 353 14.69 6.45 11.69
N LEU A 354 13.49 6.60 12.25
CA LEU A 354 12.23 6.60 11.50
C LEU A 354 12.18 7.69 10.41
N GLU A 355 12.89 8.79 10.65
CA GLU A 355 12.99 9.95 9.75
C GLU A 355 14.08 9.78 8.67
N ALA A 356 14.60 8.57 8.46
CA ALA A 356 15.57 8.31 7.40
C ALA A 356 14.93 8.46 6.01
N SER A 357 15.32 9.51 5.27
CA SER A 357 14.85 9.77 3.91
C SER A 357 15.71 9.08 2.84
N GLY A 358 15.11 8.77 1.68
CA GLY A 358 15.85 8.38 0.47
C GLY A 358 16.20 6.90 0.34
N ILE A 359 15.76 6.05 1.28
CA ILE A 359 15.94 4.60 1.22
C ILE A 359 15.20 4.02 0.00
N VAL A 360 13.89 4.26 -0.11
CA VAL A 360 13.06 3.75 -1.22
C VAL A 360 13.62 4.22 -2.56
N CYS A 361 13.92 5.52 -2.70
CA CYS A 361 14.48 6.08 -3.93
C CYS A 361 15.84 5.46 -4.29
N GLY A 362 16.75 5.31 -3.30
CA GLY A 362 18.06 4.71 -3.53
C GLY A 362 17.97 3.24 -3.98
N VAL A 363 17.12 2.46 -3.31
CA VAL A 363 16.89 1.05 -3.63
C VAL A 363 16.23 0.88 -5.00
N ALA A 364 15.12 1.59 -5.26
CA ALA A 364 14.43 1.56 -6.54
C ALA A 364 15.35 2.01 -7.69
N GLY A 365 16.22 3.00 -7.43
CA GLY A 365 17.20 3.48 -8.38
C GLY A 365 18.18 2.39 -8.78
N ARG A 366 18.76 1.70 -7.80
CA ARG A 366 19.67 0.60 -8.04
C ARG A 366 19.02 -0.55 -8.81
N LEU A 367 17.78 -0.86 -8.46
CA LEU A 367 17.00 -1.91 -9.11
C LEU A 367 16.66 -1.56 -10.57
N ALA A 368 16.37 -0.29 -10.87
CA ALA A 368 16.12 0.17 -12.23
C ALA A 368 17.39 0.16 -13.10
N ASP A 369 18.57 0.37 -12.50
CA ASP A 369 19.87 0.31 -13.18
C ASP A 369 20.35 -1.13 -13.44
N ALA A 370 19.61 -2.15 -12.99
CA ALA A 370 19.98 -3.55 -13.15
C ALA A 370 19.96 -3.97 -14.63
N PRO A 371 21.06 -4.52 -15.19
CA PRO A 371 21.12 -4.89 -16.60
C PRO A 371 20.06 -5.94 -16.96
N GLU A 372 19.34 -5.72 -18.06
CA GLU A 372 18.41 -6.72 -18.62
C GLU A 372 19.20 -7.94 -19.10
N THR A 373 19.09 -9.06 -18.39
CA THR A 373 19.61 -10.34 -18.88
C THR A 373 18.72 -10.82 -20.01
N LYS A 374 19.10 -10.51 -21.27
CA LYS A 374 18.47 -11.11 -22.45
C LYS A 374 18.56 -12.63 -22.33
N SER A 375 17.43 -13.29 -22.11
CA SER A 375 17.33 -14.74 -22.15
C SER A 375 17.55 -15.19 -23.60
N SER A 376 18.79 -15.54 -23.95
CA SER A 376 19.07 -16.19 -25.23
C SER A 376 18.42 -17.58 -25.23
N PRO A 377 17.60 -17.95 -26.24
CA PRO A 377 16.99 -19.27 -26.27
C PRO A 377 18.09 -20.32 -26.46
N LYS A 378 18.23 -21.21 -25.47
CA LYS A 378 19.17 -22.34 -25.52
C LYS A 378 18.81 -23.25 -26.71
N GLY A 379 19.76 -23.33 -27.65
CA GLY A 379 20.08 -24.44 -28.56
C GLY A 379 18.97 -25.38 -29.02
N ALA A 380 18.59 -25.26 -30.29
CA ALA A 380 17.92 -26.33 -31.01
C ALA A 380 18.94 -27.42 -31.41
N GLU A 381 18.77 -28.64 -30.89
CA GLU A 381 19.20 -29.86 -31.57
C GLU A 381 17.98 -30.69 -32.00
N PRO A 382 18.05 -31.39 -33.15
CA PRO A 382 16.87 -31.94 -33.81
C PRO A 382 16.55 -33.33 -33.28
N SER A 383 15.31 -33.56 -32.81
CA SER A 383 14.80 -34.90 -32.59
C SER A 383 13.47 -35.13 -33.31
N ILE A 384 13.42 -36.33 -33.89
CA ILE A 384 12.45 -36.83 -34.86
C ILE A 384 11.13 -37.21 -34.15
N ALA A 385 10.04 -36.97 -34.87
CA ALA A 385 8.64 -37.09 -34.48
C ALA A 385 8.19 -38.40 -33.78
N SER A 386 7.24 -38.29 -32.85
CA SER A 386 5.89 -38.93 -32.97
C SER A 386 4.92 -38.56 -31.82
N SER A 387 3.84 -37.86 -32.20
CA SER A 387 2.43 -37.97 -31.78
C SER A 387 1.98 -37.94 -30.30
N ASN A 388 1.04 -36.99 -30.09
CA ASN A 388 -0.11 -36.96 -29.17
C ASN A 388 0.13 -36.59 -27.70
N ASP A 389 -0.04 -35.31 -27.37
CA ASP A 389 -1.16 -34.86 -26.54
C ASP A 389 -1.31 -33.33 -26.60
N SER A 390 -2.55 -32.87 -26.74
CA SER A 390 -2.93 -31.47 -26.90
C SER A 390 -2.85 -30.74 -25.57
N SER A 391 -1.77 -30.00 -25.34
CA SER A 391 -1.70 -28.95 -24.31
C SER A 391 -1.94 -27.60 -24.97
N ALA A 392 -3.01 -26.93 -24.54
CA ALA A 392 -3.28 -25.55 -24.89
C ALA A 392 -2.23 -24.68 -24.18
N VAL A 393 -1.30 -24.13 -24.97
CA VAL A 393 -0.38 -23.08 -24.54
C VAL A 393 -1.23 -21.85 -24.24
N GLY A 394 -1.45 -21.58 -22.95
CA GLY A 394 -2.17 -20.41 -22.48
C GLY A 394 -1.29 -19.17 -22.61
N SER A 395 -1.63 -18.31 -23.56
CA SER A 395 -1.13 -16.93 -23.63
C SER A 395 -1.48 -16.21 -22.32
N VAL A 396 -0.46 -15.61 -21.71
CA VAL A 396 -0.57 -14.71 -20.55
C VAL A 396 -1.36 -13.47 -20.96
N PRO A 397 -2.49 -13.14 -20.31
CA PRO A 397 -3.09 -11.82 -20.46
C PRO A 397 -2.42 -10.86 -19.48
N ALA A 398 -1.94 -9.73 -20.00
CA ALA A 398 -1.46 -8.59 -19.25
C ALA A 398 -2.51 -8.13 -18.22
N LEU A 399 -2.30 -8.47 -16.94
CA LEU A 399 -3.23 -8.19 -15.85
C LEU A 399 -3.16 -6.75 -15.33
N PHE A 400 -2.07 -6.00 -15.57
CA PHE A 400 -1.91 -4.65 -15.02
C PHE A 400 -2.23 -3.49 -15.98
N ASN A 401 -2.43 -3.75 -17.28
CA ASN A 401 -2.67 -2.69 -18.28
C ASN A 401 -4.16 -2.39 -18.57
N SER A 402 -5.12 -3.06 -17.92
CA SER A 402 -6.54 -2.96 -18.27
C SER A 402 -7.47 -2.58 -17.11
N PHE A 403 -7.07 -1.67 -16.22
CA PHE A 403 -7.93 -1.23 -15.12
C PHE A 403 -8.47 0.21 -15.24
N GLY A 404 -8.02 1.01 -16.22
CA GLY A 404 -8.46 2.41 -16.40
C GLY A 404 -9.66 2.67 -17.33
N ALA A 405 -10.25 1.65 -17.99
CA ALA A 405 -11.16 1.90 -19.13
C ALA A 405 -12.65 1.57 -18.93
N ARG A 406 -13.14 1.31 -17.71
CA ARG A 406 -14.56 0.94 -17.51
C ARG A 406 -15.24 1.54 -16.29
N LEU A 407 -15.28 2.87 -16.20
CA LEU A 407 -16.36 3.59 -15.50
C LEU A 407 -16.68 4.88 -16.27
N ASN A 408 -17.48 4.75 -17.32
CA ASN A 408 -18.27 5.85 -17.89
C ASN A 408 -19.58 5.24 -18.35
N LEU A 409 -20.59 5.28 -17.49
CA LEU A 409 -21.96 4.90 -17.80
C LEU A 409 -22.83 6.14 -17.70
N ASP A 410 -22.83 6.94 -18.77
CA ASP A 410 -23.87 7.93 -19.03
C ASP A 410 -24.87 7.36 -20.03
N GLY A 411 -26.14 7.41 -19.65
CA GLY A 411 -27.25 6.88 -20.42
C GLY A 411 -27.72 7.81 -21.53
N ASN A 412 -28.13 7.24 -22.67
CA ASN A 412 -29.47 7.49 -23.21
C ASN A 412 -29.80 6.58 -24.42
N ARG A 413 -30.97 5.94 -24.33
CA ARG A 413 -32.01 5.74 -25.35
C ARG A 413 -31.71 5.20 -26.77
N SER A 414 -32.41 4.08 -27.03
CA SER A 414 -33.36 3.82 -28.13
C SER A 414 -32.93 2.99 -29.37
N SER A 415 -33.57 1.81 -29.45
CA SER A 415 -34.22 1.16 -30.61
C SER A 415 -33.46 0.98 -31.94
N GLU A 416 -33.28 -0.27 -32.38
CA GLU A 416 -34.15 -0.97 -33.35
C GLU A 416 -33.57 -2.32 -33.80
N LYS A 417 -34.46 -3.30 -33.99
CA LYS A 417 -34.21 -4.61 -34.62
C LYS A 417 -33.87 -4.47 -36.10
N LYS A 418 -32.92 -5.27 -36.61
CA LYS A 418 -33.14 -6.04 -37.85
C LYS A 418 -32.10 -7.15 -38.11
N THR A 419 -32.66 -8.28 -38.52
CA THR A 419 -32.05 -9.52 -38.99
C THR A 419 -31.57 -9.42 -40.44
N SER A 420 -30.44 -10.04 -40.80
CA SER A 420 -30.29 -10.75 -42.09
C SER A 420 -29.02 -11.59 -42.16
N LYS A 421 -29.19 -12.84 -42.60
CA LYS A 421 -28.18 -13.81 -43.00
C LYS A 421 -27.45 -13.38 -44.28
N GLY A 422 -26.17 -13.75 -44.41
CA GLY A 422 -25.43 -13.72 -45.66
C GLY A 422 -24.10 -14.47 -45.55
N THR A 423 -24.07 -15.71 -46.07
CA THR A 423 -22.87 -16.51 -46.33
C THR A 423 -22.12 -15.98 -47.56
N HIS A 424 -20.79 -15.94 -47.55
CA HIS A 424 -19.90 -16.48 -48.60
C HIS A 424 -18.39 -16.19 -48.39
N SER A 425 -17.61 -17.25 -48.64
CA SER A 425 -16.27 -17.28 -49.28
C SER A 425 -15.00 -17.11 -48.44
N LEU A 426 -14.24 -18.22 -48.40
CA LEU A 426 -12.86 -18.40 -47.95
C LEU A 426 -11.85 -17.86 -48.98
N ALA A 427 -10.80 -17.19 -48.50
CA ALA A 427 -9.51 -16.95 -49.17
C ALA A 427 -8.43 -16.64 -48.10
N PRO A 428 -7.12 -16.79 -48.38
CA PRO A 428 -6.19 -17.57 -47.55
C PRO A 428 -5.49 -16.79 -46.44
N THR A 429 -5.16 -17.52 -45.37
CA THR A 429 -4.41 -17.09 -44.19
C THR A 429 -2.98 -16.66 -44.53
N HIS A 430 -2.68 -15.38 -44.39
CA HIS A 430 -1.30 -14.92 -44.21
C HIS A 430 -0.83 -15.31 -42.81
N HIS A 431 0.25 -16.08 -42.74
CA HIS A 431 0.98 -16.33 -41.49
C HIS A 431 1.53 -15.02 -40.95
N LEU A 432 0.80 -14.42 -40.01
CA LEU A 432 1.37 -13.44 -39.09
C LEU A 432 2.19 -14.22 -38.07
N LYS A 433 3.50 -13.96 -38.04
CA LYS A 433 4.34 -14.30 -36.89
C LYS A 433 3.74 -13.59 -35.68
N PRO A 434 3.70 -14.21 -34.48
CA PRO A 434 3.34 -13.47 -33.29
C PRO A 434 4.41 -12.39 -33.09
N ASP A 435 4.01 -11.12 -33.18
CA ASP A 435 4.81 -10.03 -32.65
C ASP A 435 5.00 -10.33 -31.16
N VAL A 436 6.25 -10.58 -30.78
CA VAL A 436 6.64 -10.71 -29.38
C VAL A 436 6.39 -9.34 -28.76
N ASP A 437 5.41 -9.27 -27.88
CA ASP A 437 5.05 -8.07 -27.15
C ASP A 437 6.28 -7.63 -26.31
N PRO A 438 6.87 -6.45 -26.56
CA PRO A 438 8.04 -5.98 -25.80
C PRO A 438 7.72 -5.67 -24.33
N SER A 439 6.47 -5.88 -23.88
CA SER A 439 6.03 -5.76 -22.49
C SER A 439 6.25 -7.01 -21.63
N ALA A 440 6.62 -8.15 -22.21
CA ALA A 440 6.84 -9.40 -21.47
C ALA A 440 8.19 -9.48 -20.73
N ASP A 441 9.06 -8.47 -20.90
CA ASP A 441 10.41 -8.36 -20.29
C ASP A 441 10.44 -7.26 -19.20
N MET A 442 9.28 -6.92 -18.63
CA MET A 442 9.13 -5.79 -17.70
C MET A 442 9.50 -6.18 -16.27
N PHE A 443 10.41 -5.43 -15.65
CA PHE A 443 10.85 -5.62 -14.26
C PHE A 443 9.83 -5.00 -13.28
N GLU A 444 8.93 -5.80 -12.73
CA GLU A 444 7.78 -5.35 -11.93
C GLU A 444 8.06 -5.47 -10.43
N ILE A 445 8.41 -4.35 -9.79
CA ILE A 445 8.74 -4.30 -8.37
C ILE A 445 7.68 -3.51 -7.60
N SER A 446 7.30 -4.04 -6.44
CA SER A 446 6.48 -3.32 -5.45
C SER A 446 7.22 -3.13 -4.13
N PHE A 447 6.77 -2.16 -3.32
CA PHE A 447 7.42 -1.81 -2.07
C PHE A 447 6.41 -1.79 -0.92
N LEU A 448 6.81 -2.31 0.23
CA LEU A 448 6.10 -2.15 1.49
C LEU A 448 7.07 -1.60 2.54
N SER A 449 6.89 -0.33 2.88
CA SER A 449 7.62 0.33 3.96
C SER A 449 6.81 0.22 5.25
N THR A 450 7.44 -0.24 6.33
CA THR A 450 6.90 -0.26 7.69
C THR A 450 7.80 0.57 8.62
N ALA A 451 7.44 0.71 9.89
CA ALA A 451 8.19 1.55 10.84
C ALA A 451 9.70 1.22 10.92
N ARG A 452 10.06 -0.06 10.94
CA ARG A 452 11.44 -0.55 11.05
C ARG A 452 11.82 -1.58 9.99
N ALA A 453 11.04 -1.76 8.93
CA ALA A 453 11.42 -2.62 7.82
C ALA A 453 11.11 -2.01 6.46
N GLY A 454 11.96 -2.32 5.49
CA GLY A 454 11.69 -2.10 4.07
C GLY A 454 11.55 -3.44 3.37
N THR A 455 10.42 -3.68 2.72
CA THR A 455 10.21 -4.90 1.94
C THR A 455 10.13 -4.55 0.46
N ILE A 456 10.99 -5.17 -0.34
CA ILE A 456 10.94 -5.12 -1.80
C ILE A 456 10.27 -6.43 -2.24
N ILE A 457 9.27 -6.35 -3.09
CA ILE A 457 8.46 -7.49 -3.50
C ILE A 457 8.64 -7.67 -5.00
N VAL A 458 9.10 -8.86 -5.39
CA VAL A 458 9.44 -9.19 -6.78
C VAL A 458 8.83 -10.52 -7.19
N GLY A 459 8.68 -10.75 -8.49
CA GLY A 459 8.34 -12.07 -9.01
C GLY A 459 9.44 -13.12 -8.75
N GLU A 460 9.07 -14.40 -8.71
CA GLU A 460 10.04 -15.50 -8.53
C GLU A 460 11.15 -15.46 -9.60
N ASP A 461 10.80 -15.14 -10.85
CA ASP A 461 11.74 -15.03 -11.98
C ASP A 461 12.69 -13.82 -11.88
N GLU A 462 12.32 -12.80 -11.12
CA GLU A 462 13.06 -11.54 -10.97
C GLU A 462 13.99 -11.53 -9.77
N LEU A 463 13.82 -12.47 -8.84
CA LEU A 463 14.54 -12.53 -7.57
C LEU A 463 16.06 -12.46 -7.74
N GLN A 464 16.61 -13.30 -8.62
CA GLN A 464 18.06 -13.36 -8.81
C GLN A 464 18.60 -12.02 -9.34
N ARG A 465 17.90 -11.41 -10.31
CA ARG A 465 18.26 -10.11 -10.88
C ARG A 465 18.22 -9.01 -9.82
N ALA A 466 17.18 -9.00 -8.98
CA ALA A 466 17.05 -8.03 -7.90
C ALA A 466 18.17 -8.18 -6.84
N MET A 467 18.47 -9.42 -6.43
CA MET A 467 19.56 -9.70 -5.49
C MET A 467 20.93 -9.32 -6.06
N ASP A 468 21.22 -9.69 -7.30
CA ASP A 468 22.48 -9.33 -7.98
C ASP A 468 22.66 -7.81 -8.04
N ALA A 469 21.59 -7.06 -8.34
CA ALA A 469 21.62 -5.60 -8.38
C ALA A 469 21.90 -4.97 -7.01
N LEU A 470 21.31 -5.51 -5.95
CA LEU A 470 21.53 -5.04 -4.57
C LEU A 470 22.92 -5.45 -4.05
N GLU A 471 23.48 -6.58 -4.49
CA GLU A 471 24.80 -7.06 -4.07
C GLU A 471 25.96 -6.45 -4.86
N ALA A 472 25.76 -6.08 -6.14
CA ALA A 472 26.79 -5.45 -6.98
C ALA A 472 27.37 -4.17 -6.34
N GLU A 473 26.60 -3.51 -5.48
CA GLU A 473 27.04 -2.37 -4.69
C GLU A 473 28.16 -2.71 -3.70
N LYS A 474 28.13 -3.91 -3.09
CA LYS A 474 29.22 -4.39 -2.21
C LYS A 474 30.55 -4.55 -2.96
N VAL A 475 30.51 -4.84 -4.26
CA VAL A 475 31.68 -5.12 -5.09
C VAL A 475 32.25 -3.86 -5.74
N GLN A 476 31.39 -2.91 -6.13
CA GLN A 476 31.83 -1.67 -6.78
C GLN A 476 32.79 -0.86 -5.89
N GLU A 477 32.63 -0.90 -4.56
CA GLU A 477 33.48 -0.15 -3.62
C GLU A 477 34.75 -0.91 -3.18
N SER A 478 34.73 -2.25 -3.16
CA SER A 478 35.95 -3.03 -2.87
C SER A 478 37.02 -2.85 -3.96
N ILE A 479 36.59 -2.53 -5.17
CA ILE A 479 37.46 -2.16 -6.30
C ILE A 479 37.99 -0.71 -6.15
N ILE A 480 37.19 0.22 -5.59
CA ILE A 480 37.59 1.62 -5.40
C ILE A 480 38.56 1.80 -4.20
N LEU A 481 38.51 0.88 -3.22
CA LEU A 481 39.40 0.88 -2.06
C LEU A 481 40.66 0.01 -2.22
N ALA A 482 40.86 -0.63 -3.37
CA ALA A 482 42.13 -1.27 -3.68
C ALA A 482 43.19 -0.17 -3.91
N PRO A 483 44.31 -0.13 -3.16
CA PRO A 483 45.39 0.78 -3.49
C PRO A 483 45.88 0.45 -4.90
N GLU A 484 46.02 1.47 -5.74
CA GLU A 484 46.85 1.37 -6.94
C GLU A 484 48.26 1.04 -6.46
N ASP A 485 48.59 -0.25 -6.40
CA ASP A 485 49.96 -0.69 -6.29
C ASP A 485 50.67 -0.19 -7.56
N GLU A 486 51.57 0.76 -7.35
CA GLU A 486 52.48 1.30 -8.35
C GLU A 486 53.22 0.16 -9.07
N GLU A 487 53.08 0.08 -10.40
CA GLU A 487 54.09 -0.50 -11.29
C GLU A 487 54.64 0.55 -12.26
#